data_AF-A0AAU3GEX8-F1
#
_entry.id   AF-A0AAU3GEX8-F1
#
_cell.length_a   1.000
_cell.length_b   1.000
_cell.length_c   1.000
_cell.angle_alpha   90.00
_cell.angle_beta   90.00
_cell.angle_gamma   90.00
#
_symmetry.space_group_name_H-M   'P 1'
#
loop_
_entity.id
_entity.type
_entity.pdbx_description
1 polymer ?
#
loop_
_entity_poly.entity_id
_entity_poly.type
_entity_poly.pdbx_seq_one_letter_code
_entity_poly.pdbx_strand_id
1 'polypeptide(L)'
;MTADLRAAATGELLTTENYARTVRALDRDGVFTKNYTRYVGDKLTVVGLRIGQKPNHVVAFFGDTIVRRQDGTYTVARADRADDLRDGAL
;
A
#
# COMPACT_ATOMS: atom_id res chain seq x y z
N MET A 1 -29.42 -20.10 6.71
CA MET A 1 -28.53 -19.72 7.83
C MET A 1 -27.32 -20.64 7.73
N THR A 2 -26.10 -20.25 7.38
CA THR A 2 -25.43 -18.94 7.44
C THR A 2 -24.27 -19.04 6.44
N ALA A 3 -24.28 -18.25 5.37
CA ALA A 3 -23.07 -18.11 4.57
C ALA A 3 -22.11 -17.27 5.42
N ASP A 4 -21.08 -17.91 5.99
CA ASP A 4 -19.96 -17.22 6.64
C ASP A 4 -19.28 -16.38 5.55
N LEU A 5 -19.74 -15.14 5.44
CA LEU A 5 -19.27 -14.17 4.47
C LEU A 5 -17.89 -13.67 4.93
N ARG A 6 -16.88 -14.55 4.93
CA ARG A 6 -15.47 -14.15 4.87
C ARG A 6 -15.20 -13.58 3.49
N ALA A 7 -15.81 -12.43 3.27
CA ALA A 7 -15.42 -11.38 2.37
C ALA A 7 -13.93 -11.46 1.98
N ALA A 8 -13.63 -12.08 0.85
CA ALA A 8 -12.26 -12.25 0.40
C ALA A 8 -11.67 -10.88 0.05
N ALA A 9 -10.97 -10.27 1.01
CA ALA A 9 -10.12 -9.13 0.73
C ALA A 9 -8.98 -9.63 -0.16
N THR A 10 -8.88 -9.12 -1.38
CA THR A 10 -7.80 -9.50 -2.29
C THR A 10 -6.57 -8.68 -1.94
N GLY A 11 -5.49 -9.37 -1.56
CA GLY A 11 -4.19 -8.78 -1.28
C GLY A 11 -3.25 -8.92 -2.49
N GLU A 12 -2.57 -7.84 -2.88
CA GLU A 12 -1.47 -7.88 -3.84
C GLU A 12 -0.19 -7.36 -3.18
N LEU A 13 0.89 -8.16 -3.19
CA LEU A 13 2.21 -7.74 -2.76
C LEU A 13 2.71 -6.61 -3.68
N LEU A 14 3.12 -5.46 -3.15
CA LEU A 14 3.71 -4.38 -3.92
C LEU A 14 5.21 -4.64 -4.12
N THR A 15 5.62 -4.83 -5.37
CA THR A 15 7.03 -4.98 -5.78
C THR A 15 7.39 -3.91 -6.81
N THR A 16 8.69 -3.72 -7.04
CA THR A 16 9.17 -2.82 -8.10
C THR A 16 8.72 -3.29 -9.49
N GLU A 17 8.61 -4.61 -9.68
CA GLU A 17 8.24 -5.24 -10.95
C GLU A 17 6.76 -5.05 -11.28
N ASN A 18 5.87 -5.13 -10.29
CA ASN A 18 4.44 -4.97 -10.50
C ASN A 18 3.92 -3.55 -10.28
N TYR A 19 4.75 -2.64 -9.77
CA TYR A 19 4.39 -1.25 -9.46
C TYR A 19 3.53 -0.58 -10.52
N ALA A 20 3.99 -0.58 -11.78
CA ALA A 20 3.29 0.09 -12.88
C ALA A 20 1.93 -0.56 -13.19
N ARG A 21 1.80 -1.88 -13.02
CA ARG A 21 0.54 -2.60 -13.20
C ARG A 21 -0.44 -2.26 -12.07
N THR A 22 0.03 -2.28 -10.83
CA THR A 22 -0.79 -1.96 -9.66
C THR A 22 -1.29 -0.53 -9.70
N VAL A 23 -0.45 0.44 -10.08
CA VAL A 23 -0.86 1.84 -10.30
C VAL A 23 -1.97 1.95 -11.34
N ARG A 24 -1.84 1.28 -12.49
CA ARG A 24 -2.88 1.29 -13.53
C ARG A 24 -4.18 0.62 -13.10
N ALA A 25 -4.10 -0.43 -12.27
CA ALA A 25 -5.29 -1.06 -11.72
C ALA A 25 -6.04 -0.13 -10.75
N LEU A 26 -5.30 0.56 -9.87
CA LEU A 26 -5.86 1.53 -8.94
C LEU A 26 -6.48 2.73 -9.67
N ASP A 27 -5.81 3.24 -10.72
CA ASP A 27 -6.32 4.33 -11.55
C ASP A 27 -7.63 3.96 -12.26
N ARG A 28 -7.72 2.72 -12.80
CA ARG A 28 -8.95 2.18 -13.40
C ARG A 28 -10.09 2.08 -12.38
N ASP A 29 -9.76 1.81 -11.12
CA ASP A 29 -10.72 1.76 -10.02
C ASP A 29 -11.09 3.17 -9.48
N GLY A 30 -10.59 4.25 -10.12
CA GLY A 30 -10.84 5.63 -9.72
C GLY A 30 -10.06 6.07 -8.49
N VAL A 31 -9.04 5.30 -8.09
CA VAL A 31 -8.25 5.54 -6.88
C VAL A 31 -7.04 6.39 -7.25
N PHE A 32 -6.97 7.58 -6.67
CA PHE A 32 -5.82 8.45 -6.84
C PHE A 32 -4.56 7.79 -6.27
N THR A 33 -3.47 7.76 -7.03
CA THR A 33 -2.18 7.26 -6.55
C THR A 33 -1.05 8.24 -6.82
N LYS A 34 0.00 8.20 -6.00
CA LYS A 34 1.21 9.01 -6.20
C LYS A 34 2.45 8.25 -5.72
N ASN A 35 3.55 8.36 -6.46
CA ASN A 35 4.84 7.81 -6.03
C ASN A 35 5.19 8.33 -4.63
N TYR A 36 5.59 7.43 -3.74
CA TYR A 36 6.12 7.79 -2.43
C TYR A 36 7.65 7.68 -2.47
N THR A 37 8.32 8.82 -2.32
CA THR A 37 9.78 8.92 -2.41
C THR A 37 10.41 9.21 -1.06
N ARG A 38 11.58 8.63 -0.82
CA ARG A 38 12.46 8.94 0.32
C ARG A 38 13.89 9.11 -0.17
N TYR A 39 14.68 9.86 0.57
CA TYR A 39 16.12 9.89 0.37
C TYR A 39 16.73 8.57 0.89
N VAL A 40 17.48 7.90 0.03
CA VAL A 40 18.30 6.73 0.38
C VAL A 40 19.73 7.14 0.09
N GLY A 41 20.47 7.51 1.14
CA GLY A 41 21.68 8.34 1.01
C GLY A 41 21.33 9.69 0.37
N ASP A 42 22.09 10.09 -0.65
CA ASP A 42 21.91 11.37 -1.33
C ASP A 42 20.91 11.32 -2.50
N LYS A 43 20.25 10.17 -2.72
CA LYS A 43 19.36 9.96 -3.87
C LYS A 43 17.90 9.88 -3.47
N LEU A 44 17.07 10.72 -4.07
CA LEU A 44 15.62 10.60 -4.00
C LEU A 44 15.17 9.33 -4.75
N THR A 45 14.65 8.37 -4.00
CA THR A 45 14.29 7.04 -4.49
C THR A 45 12.81 6.80 -4.24
N VAL A 46 12.11 6.24 -5.23
CA VAL A 46 10.74 5.75 -5.02
C VAL A 46 10.84 4.51 -4.14
N VAL A 47 10.22 4.54 -2.97
CA VAL A 47 10.23 3.44 -2.00
C VAL A 47 8.86 2.82 -1.82
N GLY A 48 7.84 3.36 -2.48
CA GLY A 48 6.47 2.86 -2.36
C GLY A 48 5.44 3.68 -3.13
N LEU A 49 4.18 3.40 -2.83
CA LEU A 49 3.00 3.99 -3.43
C LEU A 49 2.10 4.62 -2.36
N ARG A 50 1.70 5.86 -2.60
CA ARG A 50 0.60 6.49 -1.87
C ARG A 50 -0.72 6.20 -2.58
N ILE A 51 -1.71 5.72 -1.84
CA ILE A 51 -3.02 5.32 -2.35
C ILE A 51 -4.09 6.17 -1.67
N GLY A 52 -4.98 6.77 -2.46
CA GLY A 52 -6.03 7.68 -2.02
C GLY A 52 -5.61 9.15 -1.95
N GLN A 53 -6.56 9.97 -1.51
CA GLN A 53 -6.41 11.42 -1.32
C GLN A 53 -6.28 11.79 0.16
N LYS A 54 -5.65 12.92 0.46
CA LYS A 54 -5.61 13.46 1.83
C LYS A 54 -7.03 13.80 2.30
N PRO A 55 -7.34 13.65 3.60
CA PRO A 55 -6.45 13.21 4.68
C PRO A 55 -6.25 11.68 4.74
N ASN A 56 -7.20 10.89 4.23
CA ASN A 56 -7.31 9.44 4.46
C ASN A 56 -6.49 8.57 3.49
N HIS A 57 -5.32 9.04 3.06
CA HIS A 57 -4.45 8.26 2.18
C HIS A 57 -3.67 7.22 2.99
N VAL A 58 -3.37 6.10 2.34
CA VAL A 58 -2.46 5.08 2.87
C VAL A 58 -1.17 5.07 2.05
N VAL A 59 -0.08 4.61 2.67
CA VAL A 59 1.22 4.46 2.02
C VAL A 59 1.64 3.00 2.11
N ALA A 60 1.88 2.37 0.97
CA ALA A 60 2.43 1.02 0.85
C ALA A 60 3.88 1.11 0.40
N PHE A 61 4.81 0.53 1.14
CA PHE A 61 6.19 0.40 0.70
C PHE A 61 6.36 -0.82 -0.19
N PHE A 62 7.44 -0.85 -0.96
CA PHE A 62 7.85 -2.11 -1.60
C PHE A 62 8.06 -3.19 -0.52
N GLY A 63 7.48 -4.36 -0.76
CA GLY A 63 7.39 -5.47 0.18
C GLY A 63 6.06 -5.51 0.95
N ASP A 64 5.29 -4.43 1.03
CA ASP A 64 3.99 -4.45 1.70
C ASP A 64 2.90 -5.04 0.80
N THR A 65 1.82 -5.53 1.40
CA THR A 65 0.65 -6.04 0.67
C THR A 65 -0.47 -5.00 0.69
N ILE A 66 -0.92 -4.60 -0.50
CA ILE A 66 -2.09 -3.74 -0.67
C ILE A 66 -3.33 -4.62 -0.61
N VAL A 67 -4.22 -4.32 0.32
CA VAL A 67 -5.44 -5.09 0.58
C VAL A 67 -6.64 -4.25 0.19
N ARG A 68 -7.39 -4.71 -0.82
CA ARG A 68 -8.67 -4.12 -1.20
C ARG A 68 -9.78 -4.71 -0.32
N ARG A 69 -10.51 -3.85 0.37
CA ARG A 69 -11.68 -4.21 1.18
C ARG A 69 -12.95 -4.23 0.33
N GLN A 70 -14.00 -4.89 0.85
CA GLN A 70 -15.29 -5.00 0.16
C GLN A 70 -16.01 -3.66 -0.03
N ASP A 71 -15.77 -2.70 0.87
CA ASP A 71 -16.30 -1.34 0.78
C ASP A 71 -15.58 -0.48 -0.28
N GLY A 72 -14.64 -1.06 -1.03
CA GLY A 72 -13.84 -0.38 -2.04
C GLY A 72 -12.66 0.42 -1.46
N THR A 73 -12.47 0.39 -0.14
CA THR A 73 -11.32 1.05 0.50
C THR A 73 -10.07 0.19 0.41
N TYR A 74 -8.91 0.84 0.56
CA TYR A 74 -7.61 0.19 0.50
C TYR A 74 -6.91 0.29 1.85
N THR A 75 -6.31 -0.81 2.26
CA THR A 75 -5.45 -0.88 3.44
C THR A 75 -4.12 -1.54 3.09
N VAL A 76 -3.13 -1.38 3.95
CA VAL A 76 -1.79 -1.93 3.74
C VAL A 76 -1.49 -2.89 4.87
N ALA A 77 -1.27 -4.16 4.53
CA ALA A 77 -0.66 -5.12 5.43
C ALA A 77 0.86 -4.98 5.27
N ARG A 78 1.51 -4.44 6.29
CA ARG A 78 2.96 -4.27 6.29
C ARG A 78 3.61 -5.65 6.23
N ALA A 79 4.66 -5.80 5.45
CA ALA A 79 5.57 -6.90 5.71
C ALA A 79 6.09 -6.75 7.14
N ASP A 80 6.33 -7.86 7.84
CA ASP A 80 7.11 -7.86 9.09
C ASP A 80 8.51 -7.30 8.80
N ARG A 81 8.60 -5.97 8.69
CA ARG A 81 9.85 -5.26 8.85
C ARG A 81 10.12 -5.33 10.34
N ALA A 82 11.12 -6.11 10.71
CA ALA A 82 11.71 -6.14 12.05
C ALA A 82 12.25 -4.78 12.55
N ASP A 83 11.88 -3.66 11.92
CA ASP A 83 12.49 -2.33 12.07
C ASP A 83 11.50 -1.25 12.54
N ASP A 84 10.20 -1.54 12.70
CA ASP A 84 9.19 -0.52 13.05
C ASP A 84 8.99 -0.33 14.59
N LEU A 85 9.91 -0.81 15.44
CA LEU A 85 9.76 -0.73 16.91
C LEU A 85 10.90 0.00 17.64
N ARG A 86 11.63 0.94 17.01
CA ARG A 86 12.69 1.68 17.71
C ARG A 86 12.81 3.21 17.54
N ASP A 87 11.96 3.89 16.78
CA ASP A 87 12.13 5.35 16.61
C ASP A 87 10.91 6.18 17.07
N GLY A 88 10.37 5.80 18.23
CA GLY A 88 9.34 6.55 18.96
C GLY A 88 9.80 7.02 20.34
N ALA A 89 11.11 7.24 20.53
CA ALA A 89 11.63 7.81 21.77
C ALA A 89 12.93 8.58 21.51
N LEU A 90 12.81 9.88 21.29
CA LEU A 90 13.69 10.93 21.82
C LEU A 90 12.90 12.25 21.89
#